data_AF-A0A7X8XEP0-F1
#
_entry.id   AF-A0A7X8XEP0-F1
#
_cell.length_a   1.000
_cell.length_b   1.000
_cell.length_c   1.000
_cell.angle_alpha   90.00
_cell.angle_beta   90.00
_cell.angle_gamma   90.00
#
_symmetry.space_group_name_H-M   'P 1'
#
loop_
_entity.id
_entity.type
_entity.pdbx_description
1 polymer ?
#
loop_
_entity_poly.entity_id
_entity_poly.type
_entity_poly.pdbx_seq_one_letter_code
_entity_poly.pdbx_strand_id
1 'polypeptide(L)'
;MKKGDLLIIFILICAGLTWYLQDYYWPDSGNNLAVIEVNGKHYQSVPMNENAKYLINFPDNKYIEVTIENQEAWISKLTVDCPE
;
A
#
# COMPACT_ATOMS: atom_id res chain seq x y z
N MET A 1 45.82 7.27 0.07
CA MET A 1 44.56 8.00 -0.19
C MET A 1 44.89 9.41 -0.64
N LYS A 2 44.51 9.77 -1.87
CA LYS A 2 44.62 11.17 -2.33
C LYS A 2 43.43 11.95 -1.77
N LYS A 3 43.57 13.28 -1.59
CA LYS A 3 42.49 14.14 -1.07
C LYS A 3 41.17 13.99 -1.85
N GLY A 4 41.23 13.64 -3.14
CA GLY A 4 40.06 13.37 -3.98
C GLY A 4 39.30 12.09 -3.59
N ASP A 5 39.98 11.02 -3.20
CA ASP A 5 39.34 9.76 -2.78
C ASP A 5 38.48 9.97 -1.53
N LEU A 6 38.96 10.82 -0.62
CA LEU A 6 38.30 11.10 0.65
C LEU A 6 36.98 11.86 0.45
N LEU A 7 36.94 12.72 -0.57
CA LEU A 7 35.74 13.46 -0.96
C LEU A 7 34.69 12.53 -1.56
N ILE A 8 35.12 11.58 -2.41
CA ILE A 8 34.23 10.57 -3.01
C ILE A 8 33.64 9.66 -1.93
N ILE A 9 34.48 9.19 -0.99
CA ILE A 9 34.03 8.34 0.13
C ILE A 9 33.00 9.09 0.99
N PHE A 10 33.22 10.38 1.27
CA PHE A 10 32.28 11.19 2.03
C PHE A 10 30.91 11.31 1.33
N ILE A 11 30.89 11.57 0.02
CA ILE A 11 29.65 11.63 -0.75
C ILE A 11 28.90 10.30 -0.71
N LEU A 12 29.61 9.17 -0.86
CA LEU A 12 29.00 7.83 -0.80
C LEU A 12 28.37 7.54 0.56
N ILE A 13 29.03 7.92 1.66
CA ILE A 13 28.50 7.76 3.02
C ILE A 13 27.25 8.63 3.18
N CYS A 14 27.29 9.90 2.77
CA CYS A 14 26.12 10.78 2.83
C CYS A 14 24.95 10.21 2.03
N ALA A 15 25.20 9.75 0.79
CA ALA A 15 24.17 9.16 -0.07
C ALA A 15 23.53 7.91 0.57
N GLY A 16 24.36 7.01 1.11
CA GLY A 16 23.90 5.82 1.80
C GLY A 16 23.07 6.14 3.05
N LEU A 17 23.49 7.13 3.84
CA LEU A 17 22.75 7.58 5.01
C LEU A 17 21.41 8.23 4.63
N THR A 18 21.39 9.09 3.59
CA THR A 18 20.13 9.68 3.12
C THR A 18 19.15 8.62 2.63
N TRP A 19 19.62 7.61 1.89
CA TRP A 19 18.77 6.52 1.44
C TRP A 19 18.25 5.68 2.62
N TYR A 20 19.12 5.33 3.56
CA TYR A 20 18.74 4.56 4.75
C TYR A 20 17.73 5.30 5.64
N LEU A 21 17.87 6.62 5.77
CA LEU A 21 16.99 7.44 6.60
C LEU A 21 15.72 7.91 5.86
N GLN A 22 15.61 7.67 4.55
CA GLN A 22 14.49 8.13 3.73
C GLN A 22 13.16 7.61 4.27
N ASP A 23 13.04 6.30 4.51
CA ASP A 23 11.79 5.67 4.97
C ASP A 23 11.43 6.07 6.42
N TYR A 24 12.42 6.47 7.23
CA TYR A 24 12.18 6.92 8.60
C TYR A 24 11.65 8.35 8.67
N TYR A 25 12.19 9.27 7.85
CA TYR A 25 11.76 10.67 7.83
C TYR A 25 10.57 10.93 6.90
N TRP A 26 10.45 10.13 5.84
CA TRP A 26 9.30 10.10 4.93
C TRP A 26 8.69 8.69 4.92
N PRO A 27 8.08 8.26 6.04
CA PRO A 27 7.26 7.07 6.00
C PRO A 27 6.14 7.31 4.99
N ASP A 28 5.77 6.27 4.25
CA ASP A 28 4.67 6.24 3.28
C ASP A 28 3.33 6.38 4.03
N SER A 29 3.16 7.55 4.61
CA SER A 29 2.02 8.06 5.39
C SER A 29 1.10 8.88 4.49
N GLY A 30 1.29 8.77 3.17
CA GLY A 30 0.29 9.18 2.21
C GLY A 30 -1.06 8.62 2.68
N ASN A 31 -2.11 9.43 2.58
CA ASN A 31 -3.48 8.99 2.81
C ASN A 31 -3.81 7.95 1.72
N ASN A 32 -3.26 6.75 1.86
CA ASN A 32 -3.36 5.67 0.90
C ASN A 32 -4.82 5.22 0.95
N LEU A 33 -5.46 5.24 -0.22
CA LEU A 33 -6.85 4.86 -0.36
C LEU A 33 -6.90 3.55 -1.13
N ALA A 34 -7.56 2.56 -0.56
CA ALA A 34 -8.01 1.39 -1.31
C ALA A 34 -9.23 1.81 -2.13
N VAL A 35 -9.13 1.74 -3.45
CA VAL A 35 -10.24 2.04 -4.35
C VAL A 35 -10.84 0.73 -4.84
N ILE A 36 -12.14 0.55 -4.58
CA ILE A 36 -12.90 -0.61 -5.00
C ILE A 36 -13.68 -0.21 -6.25
N GLU A 37 -13.40 -0.89 -7.35
CA GLU A 37 -14.11 -0.73 -8.62
C GLU A 37 -14.78 -2.04 -9.04
N VAL A 38 -16.04 -1.96 -9.47
CA VAL A 38 -16.82 -3.10 -9.95
C VAL A 38 -17.32 -2.76 -11.35
N ASN A 39 -16.97 -3.59 -12.35
CA ASN A 39 -17.33 -3.38 -13.75
C ASN A 39 -16.92 -1.99 -14.29
N GLY A 40 -15.73 -1.50 -13.89
CA GLY A 40 -15.21 -0.19 -14.30
C GLY A 40 -15.96 1.01 -13.71
N LYS A 41 -16.83 0.79 -12.71
CA LYS A 41 -17.46 1.87 -11.94
C LYS A 41 -16.85 1.92 -10.55
N HIS A 42 -16.53 3.14 -10.12
CA HIS A 42 -16.14 3.43 -8.75
C HIS A 42 -17.27 3.01 -7.80
N TYR A 43 -16.96 2.08 -6.89
CA TYR A 43 -17.91 1.59 -5.90
C TYR A 43 -17.68 2.29 -4.57
N GLN A 44 -16.43 2.27 -4.07
CA GLN A 44 -16.08 2.85 -2.78
C GLN A 44 -14.57 3.16 -2.73
N SER A 45 -14.20 4.24 -2.05
CA SER A 45 -12.81 4.46 -1.61
C SER A 45 -12.74 4.33 -0.10
N VAL A 46 -11.71 3.65 0.39
CA VAL A 46 -11.50 3.39 1.81
C VAL A 46 -10.11 3.86 2.25
N PRO A 47 -9.98 4.59 3.37
CA PRO A 47 -8.70 4.89 4.00
C PRO A 47 -7.97 3.60 4.44
N MET A 48 -6.73 3.39 3.98
CA MET A 48 -5.92 2.22 4.39
C MET A 48 -5.32 2.36 5.80
N ASN A 49 -5.48 3.52 6.43
CA ASN A 49 -5.04 3.76 7.81
C ASN A 49 -6.03 3.19 8.85
N GLU A 50 -7.20 2.71 8.45
CA GLU A 50 -8.22 2.15 9.33
C GLU A 50 -8.31 0.63 9.16
N ASN A 51 -8.41 -0.09 10.29
CA ASN A 51 -8.71 -1.51 10.27
C ASN A 51 -10.22 -1.69 10.06
N ALA A 52 -10.62 -2.21 8.90
CA ALA A 52 -12.02 -2.30 8.53
C ALA A 52 -12.30 -3.46 7.59
N LYS A 53 -13.56 -3.91 7.59
CA LYS A 53 -14.07 -4.96 6.70
C LYS A 53 -15.21 -4.40 5.86
N TYR A 54 -15.13 -4.59 4.56
CA TYR A 54 -16.12 -4.10 3.60
C TYR A 54 -16.76 -5.26 2.87
N LEU A 55 -18.08 -5.29 2.89
CA LEU A 55 -18.89 -6.25 2.15
C LEU A 55 -19.38 -5.61 0.85
N ILE A 56 -18.89 -6.13 -0.27
CA ILE A 56 -19.37 -5.79 -1.61
C ILE A 56 -20.43 -6.80 -1.97
N ASN A 57 -21.69 -6.38 -1.98
CA ASN A 57 -22.82 -7.24 -2.30
C ASN A 57 -23.04 -7.30 -3.82
N PHE A 58 -23.22 -8.51 -4.33
CA PHE A 58 -23.59 -8.80 -5.71
C PHE A 58 -25.02 -9.34 -5.76
N PRO A 59 -25.66 -9.41 -6.94
CA PRO A 59 -26.91 -10.14 -7.12
C PRO A 59 -26.81 -11.59 -6.62
N ASP A 60 -27.95 -12.21 -6.34
CA ASP A 60 -28.07 -13.62 -5.93
C ASP A 60 -27.43 -13.97 -4.58
N ASN A 61 -27.46 -13.04 -3.60
CA ASN A 61 -26.87 -13.21 -2.26
C ASN A 61 -25.36 -13.50 -2.27
N LYS A 62 -24.66 -13.20 -3.37
CA LYS A 62 -23.21 -13.30 -3.45
C LYS A 62 -22.56 -12.04 -2.90
N TYR A 63 -21.38 -12.18 -2.32
CA TYR A 63 -20.59 -11.09 -1.76
C TYR A 63 -19.10 -11.37 -1.84
N ILE A 64 -18.33 -10.29 -1.83
CA ILE A 64 -16.88 -10.28 -1.60
C ILE A 64 -16.63 -9.46 -0.33
N GLU A 65 -15.93 -10.05 0.63
CA GLU A 65 -15.42 -9.36 1.81
C GLU A 65 -13.98 -8.91 1.55
N VAL A 66 -13.75 -7.61 1.64
CA VAL A 66 -12.42 -7.00 1.58
C VAL A 66 -12.03 -6.62 3.01
N THR A 67 -10.91 -7.15 3.49
CA THR A 67 -10.33 -6.78 4.77
C THR A 67 -9.19 -5.81 4.53
N ILE A 68 -9.19 -4.72 5.30
CA ILE A 68 -8.11 -3.74 5.36
C ILE A 68 -7.57 -3.79 6.78
N GLU A 69 -6.28 -4.09 6.91
CA GLU A 69 -5.58 -4.13 8.18
C GLU A 69 -4.10 -3.81 7.96
N ASN A 70 -3.49 -3.02 8.86
CA ASN A 70 -2.07 -2.69 8.80
C ASN A 70 -1.62 -2.08 7.44
N GLN A 71 -2.44 -1.22 6.84
CA GLN A 71 -2.19 -0.62 5.52
C GLN A 71 -2.14 -1.62 4.35
N GLU A 72 -2.59 -2.85 4.56
CA GLU A 72 -2.74 -3.86 3.53
C GLU A 72 -4.23 -4.11 3.28
N ALA A 73 -4.58 -4.44 2.04
CA ALA A 73 -5.94 -4.79 1.66
C ALA A 73 -5.94 -6.13 0.92
N TRP A 74 -6.80 -7.05 1.34
CA TRP A 74 -6.95 -8.36 0.69
C TRP A 74 -8.40 -8.84 0.73
N ILE A 75 -8.72 -9.79 -0.15
CA ILE A 75 -10.03 -10.45 -0.17
C ILE A 75 -10.01 -11.54 0.91
N SER A 76 -10.79 -11.36 1.97
CA SER A 76 -10.86 -12.32 3.08
C SER A 76 -11.89 -13.42 2.84
N LYS A 77 -12.97 -13.13 2.10
CA LYS A 77 -14.01 -14.10 1.79
C LYS A 77 -14.69 -13.77 0.47
N LEU A 78 -15.04 -14.79 -0.29
CA LEU A 78 -15.81 -14.66 -1.52
C LEU A 78 -16.85 -15.76 -1.60
N THR A 79 -18.05 -15.41 -2.05
CA THR A 79 -19.13 -16.33 -2.43
C THR A 79 -19.45 -16.23 -3.92
N VAL A 80 -18.67 -15.42 -4.65
CA VAL A 80 -18.73 -15.29 -6.10
C VAL A 80 -17.79 -16.33 -6.71
N ASP A 81 -18.24 -17.03 -7.75
CA ASP A 81 -17.36 -17.87 -8.56
C ASP A 81 -16.38 -16.98 -9.33
N CYS A 82 -15.16 -16.85 -8.83
CA CYS A 82 -14.07 -16.14 -9.47
C CYS A 82 -13.07 -17.19 -10.00
N PRO A 83 -13.00 -17.45 -11.32
CA PRO A 83 -11.96 -18.32 -11.85
C PRO A 83 -10.58 -17.66 -11.63
N GLU A 84 -9.61 -18.45 -11.15
CA GLU A 84 -8.20 -18.05 -10.98
C GLU A 84 -7.47 -17.87 -12.32
#